data_AF-A0A537T7C1-F1
#
_entry.id   AF-A0A537T7C1-F1
#
_cell.length_a   1.000
_cell.length_b   1.000
_cell.length_c   1.000
_cell.angle_alpha   90.00
_cell.angle_beta   90.00
_cell.angle_gamma   90.00
#
_symmetry.space_group_name_H-M   'P 1'
#
loop_
_entity.id
_entity.type
_entity.pdbx_description
1 polymer ?
#
loop_
_entity_poly.entity_id
_entity_poly.type
_entity_poly.pdbx_seq_one_letter_code
_entity_poly.pdbx_strand_id
1 'polypeptide(L)'
;MERAMEQMAPLSRRRLLRALAATGAAALCRPQLASSQQARVFSKPIPSTGEELPAVGLGSCITFNVGNDTVARDACAQVMGAFFDSGGRLIDSSPMYGSSQKVIGYGLTKLNEPPSLFSADKVWISSGARGADQI
;
A
#
# COMPACT_ATOMS: atom_id res chain seq x y z
N MET A 1 -5.38 -41.19 58.78
CA MET A 1 -5.80 -39.82 58.44
C MET A 1 -5.99 -39.77 56.94
N GLU A 2 -7.16 -40.18 56.49
CA GLU A 2 -7.51 -40.40 55.08
C GLU A 2 -8.54 -39.33 54.71
N ARG A 3 -8.06 -38.14 54.34
CA ARG A 3 -8.93 -37.03 53.93
C ARG A 3 -9.01 -36.99 52.41
N ALA A 4 -10.22 -37.32 51.95
CA ALA A 4 -10.89 -36.78 50.77
C ALA A 4 -10.11 -36.86 49.44
N MET A 5 -10.22 -38.03 48.82
CA MET A 5 -10.25 -38.11 47.36
C MET A 5 -11.40 -37.21 46.87
N GLU A 6 -11.07 -36.13 46.17
CA GLU A 6 -12.00 -35.26 45.46
C GLU A 6 -12.98 -36.10 44.62
N GLN A 7 -14.23 -36.20 45.07
CA GLN A 7 -15.30 -36.73 44.24
C GLN A 7 -15.68 -35.69 43.20
N MET A 8 -15.05 -35.76 42.03
CA MET A 8 -15.52 -35.07 40.84
C MET A 8 -16.86 -35.69 40.44
N ALA A 9 -17.95 -34.98 40.74
CA ALA A 9 -19.30 -35.47 40.47
C ALA A 9 -19.45 -35.91 39.00
N PRO A 10 -20.04 -37.09 38.72
CA PRO A 10 -20.10 -37.64 37.37
C PRO A 10 -20.79 -36.68 36.40
N LEU A 11 -20.24 -36.54 35.19
CA LEU A 11 -20.80 -35.71 34.13
C LEU A 11 -22.16 -36.28 33.70
N SER A 12 -23.24 -35.75 34.27
CA SER A 12 -24.59 -36.13 33.86
C SER A 12 -24.92 -35.54 32.49
N ARG A 13 -25.72 -36.26 31.69
CA ARG A 13 -26.24 -35.79 30.38
C ARG A 13 -26.79 -34.37 30.46
N ARG A 14 -27.49 -34.04 31.54
CA ARG A 14 -28.07 -32.71 31.79
C ARG A 14 -26.99 -31.63 32.00
N ARG A 15 -25.91 -31.93 32.72
CA ARG A 15 -24.79 -30.99 32.91
C ARG A 15 -24.02 -30.77 31.61
N LEU A 16 -23.79 -31.83 30.84
CA LEU A 16 -23.14 -31.76 29.53
C LEU A 16 -23.95 -30.88 28.56
N LEU A 17 -25.26 -31.09 28.46
CA LEU A 17 -26.13 -30.30 27.59
C LEU A 17 -26.21 -28.83 28.01
N ARG A 18 -26.22 -28.54 29.32
CA ARG A 18 -26.19 -27.16 29.83
C ARG A 18 -24.85 -26.48 29.54
N ALA A 19 -23.74 -27.19 29.71
CA ALA A 19 -22.42 -26.67 29.38
C ALA A 19 -22.34 -26.33 27.89
N LEU A 20 -22.72 -27.26 27.00
CA LEU A 20 -22.74 -27.04 25.55
C LEU A 20 -23.63 -25.86 25.13
N ALA A 21 -24.82 -25.74 25.74
CA ALA A 21 -25.71 -24.61 25.49
C ALA A 21 -25.10 -23.27 25.97
N ALA A 22 -24.43 -23.27 27.12
CA ALA A 22 -23.77 -22.08 27.66
C ALA A 22 -22.55 -21.66 26.82
N THR A 23 -21.72 -22.60 26.35
CA THR A 23 -20.62 -22.28 25.42
C THR A 23 -21.13 -21.82 24.07
N GLY A 24 -22.21 -22.41 23.56
CA GLY A 24 -22.87 -21.97 22.33
C GLY A 24 -23.42 -20.54 22.45
N ALA A 25 -24.11 -20.21 23.54
CA ALA A 25 -24.62 -18.86 23.80
C ALA A 25 -23.48 -17.83 23.97
N ALA A 26 -22.40 -18.20 24.66
CA ALA A 26 -21.23 -17.32 24.82
C ALA A 26 -20.51 -17.05 23.49
N ALA A 27 -20.54 -17.98 22.54
CA ALA A 27 -19.99 -17.77 21.21
C ALA A 27 -20.81 -16.77 20.37
N LEU A 28 -22.12 -16.73 20.57
CA LEU A 28 -23.03 -15.78 19.89
C LEU A 28 -22.93 -14.35 20.45
N CYS A 29 -22.48 -14.20 21.69
CA CYS A 29 -22.24 -12.89 22.32
C CYS A 29 -20.79 -12.41 22.20
N ARG A 30 -19.94 -13.08 21.39
CA ARG A 30 -18.60 -12.56 21.12
C ARG A 30 -18.74 -11.26 20.33
N PRO A 31 -18.22 -10.12 20.82
CA PRO A 31 -18.12 -8.93 20.00
C PRO A 31 -17.28 -9.32 18.78
N GLN A 32 -17.88 -9.24 17.59
CA GLN A 32 -17.12 -9.26 16.36
C GLN A 32 -16.29 -7.98 16.38
N LEU A 33 -15.06 -8.10 16.86
CA LEU A 33 -14.03 -7.10 16.59
C LEU A 33 -13.93 -7.06 15.08
N ALA A 34 -14.58 -6.05 14.49
CA ALA A 34 -14.43 -5.74 13.09
C ALA A 34 -12.95 -5.43 12.89
N SER A 35 -12.21 -6.43 12.41
CA SER A 35 -10.87 -6.20 11.90
C SER A 35 -11.07 -5.30 10.70
N SER A 36 -10.73 -4.02 10.83
CA SER A 36 -10.60 -3.13 9.68
C SER A 36 -9.48 -3.72 8.85
N GLN A 37 -9.83 -4.58 7.88
CA GLN A 37 -8.88 -5.03 6.90
C GLN A 37 -8.36 -3.77 6.23
N GLN A 38 -7.05 -3.50 6.34
CA GLN A 38 -6.42 -2.40 5.64
C GLN A 38 -6.93 -2.46 4.21
N ALA A 39 -7.68 -1.43 3.81
CA ALA A 39 -8.29 -1.38 2.50
C ALA A 39 -7.15 -1.49 1.49
N ARG A 40 -7.06 -2.61 0.78
CA ARG A 40 -6.06 -2.77 -0.27
C ARG A 40 -6.29 -1.65 -1.28
N VAL A 41 -5.20 -0.97 -1.66
CA VAL A 41 -5.24 0.03 -2.73
C VAL A 41 -5.85 -0.64 -3.96
N PHE A 42 -6.89 -0.03 -4.52
CA PHE A 42 -7.56 -0.56 -5.69
C PHE A 42 -6.59 -0.58 -6.88
N SER A 43 -6.38 -1.76 -7.45
CA SER A 43 -5.46 -2.00 -8.55
C SER A 43 -6.17 -2.48 -9.82
N LYS A 44 -5.49 -2.34 -10.95
CA LYS A 44 -5.88 -2.94 -12.22
C LYS A 44 -4.66 -3.58 -12.88
N PRO A 45 -4.82 -4.70 -13.59
CA PRO A 45 -3.75 -5.29 -14.36
C PRO A 45 -3.48 -4.47 -15.64
N ILE A 46 -2.21 -4.36 -16.02
CA ILE A 46 -1.83 -3.95 -17.37
C ILE A 46 -2.23 -5.07 -18.35
N PRO A 47 -3.04 -4.80 -19.40
CA PRO A 47 -3.60 -5.88 -20.23
C PRO A 47 -2.59 -6.82 -20.89
N SER A 48 -1.41 -6.32 -21.26
CA SER A 48 -0.39 -7.11 -21.95
C SER A 48 0.51 -7.93 -21.01
N THR A 49 0.75 -7.46 -19.79
CA THR A 49 1.70 -8.08 -18.86
C THR A 49 1.03 -8.76 -17.66
N GLY A 50 -0.20 -8.36 -17.33
CA GLY A 50 -0.88 -8.77 -16.10
C GLY A 50 -0.30 -8.13 -14.83
N GLU A 51 0.68 -7.22 -14.94
CA GLU A 51 1.22 -6.53 -13.76
C GLU A 51 0.12 -5.67 -13.12
N GLU A 52 -0.17 -5.92 -11.85
CA GLU A 52 -1.12 -5.15 -11.06
C GLU A 52 -0.52 -3.78 -10.72
N LEU A 53 -1.19 -2.70 -11.10
CA LEU A 53 -0.82 -1.35 -10.71
C LEU A 53 -1.97 -0.66 -9.96
N PRO A 54 -1.66 0.18 -8.95
CA PRO A 54 -2.66 1.06 -8.35
C PRO A 54 -3.40 1.85 -9.43
N ALA A 55 -4.72 1.95 -9.30
CA ALA A 55 -5.56 2.66 -10.27
C ALA A 55 -5.29 4.18 -10.31
N VAL A 56 -4.55 4.70 -9.33
CA VAL A 56 -4.13 6.11 -9.24
C VAL A 56 -2.60 6.18 -9.28
N GLY A 57 -2.08 6.99 -10.19
CA GLY A 57 -0.65 7.34 -10.29
C GLY A 57 -0.38 8.78 -9.85
N LEU A 58 0.90 9.11 -9.68
CA LEU A 58 1.38 10.45 -9.37
C LEU A 58 1.85 11.14 -10.66
N GLY A 59 1.17 12.22 -11.03
CA GLY A 59 1.57 13.06 -12.17
C GLY A 59 2.52 14.19 -11.76
N SER A 60 3.50 14.48 -12.61
CA SER A 60 4.58 15.44 -12.30
C SER A 60 4.60 16.72 -13.15
N CYS A 61 3.72 16.81 -14.15
CA CYS A 61 3.62 17.99 -15.01
C CYS A 61 3.27 19.24 -14.19
N ILE A 62 4.03 20.32 -14.38
CA ILE A 62 3.90 21.63 -13.68
C ILE A 62 4.26 21.55 -12.19
N THR A 63 3.62 20.67 -11.42
CA THR A 63 3.72 20.58 -9.96
C THR A 63 5.13 20.26 -9.45
N PHE A 64 5.92 19.54 -10.24
CA PHE A 64 7.30 19.16 -9.89
C PHE A 64 8.33 19.99 -10.66
N ASN A 65 7.90 20.97 -11.47
CA ASN A 65 8.79 21.84 -12.23
C ASN A 65 9.28 23.02 -11.36
N VAL A 66 10.00 22.71 -10.28
CA VAL A 66 10.43 23.68 -9.25
C VAL A 66 11.91 24.08 -9.35
N GLY A 67 12.62 23.63 -10.39
CA GLY A 67 14.00 23.99 -10.66
C GLY A 67 14.96 23.50 -9.57
N ASN A 68 15.79 24.41 -9.08
CA ASN A 68 16.81 24.15 -8.06
C ASN A 68 16.40 24.62 -6.66
N ASP A 69 15.14 25.04 -6.45
CA ASP A 69 14.65 25.42 -5.14
C ASP A 69 14.63 24.19 -4.21
N THR A 70 15.53 24.17 -3.23
CA THR A 70 15.68 23.04 -2.31
C THR A 70 14.46 22.83 -1.43
N VAL A 71 13.77 23.90 -1.01
CA VAL A 71 12.58 23.80 -0.16
C VAL A 71 11.44 23.17 -0.95
N ALA A 72 11.24 23.63 -2.19
CA ALA A 72 10.21 23.08 -3.07
C ALA A 72 10.51 21.62 -3.46
N ARG A 73 11.77 21.27 -3.73
CA ARG A 73 12.19 19.88 -4.00
C ARG A 73 11.95 18.97 -2.80
N ASP A 74 12.19 19.46 -1.59
CA ASP A 74 11.92 18.74 -0.35
C ASP A 74 10.42 18.50 -0.15
N ALA A 75 9.59 19.50 -0.46
CA ALA A 75 8.14 19.34 -0.46
C ALA A 75 7.69 18.29 -1.49
N CYS A 76 8.24 18.29 -2.72
CA CYS A 76 7.97 17.24 -3.71
C CYS A 76 8.38 15.85 -3.19
N ALA A 77 9.54 15.72 -2.55
CA ALA A 77 10.01 14.46 -1.97
C ALA A 77 9.09 13.97 -0.83
N GLN A 78 8.55 14.88 -0.01
CA GLN A 78 7.55 14.53 1.01
C GLN A 78 6.25 14.02 0.39
N VAL A 79 5.77 14.66 -0.69
CA VAL A 79 4.59 14.18 -1.44
C VAL A 79 4.84 12.78 -2.01
N MET A 80 6.02 12.54 -2.59
CA MET A 80 6.40 11.22 -3.09
C MET A 80 6.43 10.19 -1.96
N GLY A 81 7.00 10.52 -0.80
CA GLY A 81 7.03 9.64 0.37
C GLY A 81 5.60 9.26 0.82
N ALA A 82 4.73 10.25 1.00
CA ALA A 82 3.33 10.01 1.35
C ALA A 82 2.58 9.18 0.30
N PHE A 83 2.90 9.37 -0.99
CA PHE A 83 2.35 8.57 -2.08
C PHE A 83 2.75 7.10 -1.96
N PHE A 84 4.03 6.80 -1.74
CA PHE A 84 4.51 5.43 -1.55
C PHE A 84 3.98 4.79 -0.26
N ASP A 85 3.97 5.53 0.85
CA ASP A 85 3.42 5.07 2.14
C ASP A 85 1.94 4.72 2.03
N SER A 86 1.21 5.40 1.13
CA SER A 86 -0.19 5.12 0.82
C SER A 86 -0.39 3.96 -0.17
N GLY A 87 0.67 3.26 -0.57
CA GLY A 87 0.64 2.16 -1.53
C GLY A 87 0.66 2.59 -3.00
N GLY A 88 0.97 3.85 -3.28
CA GLY A 88 1.24 4.36 -4.62
C GLY A 88 2.49 3.74 -5.23
N ARG A 89 2.52 3.63 -6.56
CA ARG A 89 3.61 2.96 -7.30
C ARG A 89 3.99 3.68 -8.59
N LEU A 90 3.01 4.11 -9.38
CA LEU A 90 3.27 4.71 -10.69
C LEU A 90 3.57 6.21 -10.57
N ILE A 91 4.73 6.64 -11.07
CA ILE A 91 5.08 8.06 -11.25
C ILE A 91 5.22 8.34 -12.75
N ASP A 92 4.50 9.35 -13.25
CA ASP A 92 4.65 9.81 -14.63
C ASP A 92 5.72 10.89 -14.77
N SER A 93 6.42 10.87 -15.91
CA SER A 93 7.34 11.94 -16.30
C SER A 93 7.35 12.17 -17.80
N SER A 94 8.09 13.20 -18.23
CA SER A 94 8.38 13.50 -19.63
C SER A 94 9.55 14.49 -19.72
N PRO A 95 10.40 14.40 -20.76
CA PRO A 95 11.39 15.43 -21.09
C PRO A 95 10.79 16.84 -21.25
N MET A 96 9.50 16.93 -21.59
CA MET A 96 8.82 18.22 -21.76
C MET A 96 8.43 18.89 -20.43
N TYR A 97 8.47 18.18 -19.29
CA TYR A 97 8.00 18.69 -17.99
C TYR A 97 9.04 19.56 -17.27
N GLY A 98 10.02 20.11 -18.00
CA GLY A 98 11.03 21.00 -17.45
C GLY A 98 11.93 20.30 -16.44
N SER A 99 11.98 20.82 -15.22
CA SER A 99 12.83 20.27 -14.15
C SER A 99 12.25 19.02 -13.46
N SER A 100 11.00 18.62 -13.76
CA SER A 100 10.30 17.55 -13.03
C SER A 100 11.09 16.24 -12.95
N GLN A 101 11.72 15.75 -14.02
CA GLN A 101 12.52 14.51 -13.97
C GLN A 101 13.69 14.60 -12.98
N LYS A 102 14.38 15.75 -12.92
CA LYS A 102 15.48 15.98 -11.96
C LYS A 102 14.99 16.11 -10.52
N VAL A 103 13.76 16.62 -10.33
CA VAL A 103 13.11 16.72 -9.02
C VAL A 103 12.62 15.36 -8.54
N ILE A 104 12.05 14.54 -9.43
CA ILE A 104 11.72 13.13 -9.15
C ILE A 104 12.99 12.37 -8.75
N GLY A 105 14.07 12.45 -9.53
CA GLY A 105 15.33 11.79 -9.21
C GLY A 105 15.87 12.17 -7.83
N TYR A 106 15.80 13.45 -7.48
CA TYR A 106 16.15 13.94 -6.14
C TYR A 106 15.30 13.33 -5.02
N GLY A 107 13.98 13.27 -5.22
CA GLY A 107 13.07 12.65 -4.26
C GLY A 107 13.33 11.15 -4.12
N LEU A 108 13.54 10.43 -5.24
CA LEU A 108 13.85 9.00 -5.22
C LEU A 108 15.14 8.70 -4.47
N THR A 109 16.21 9.47 -4.70
CA THR A 109 17.46 9.33 -3.94
C THR A 109 17.24 9.58 -2.44
N LYS A 110 16.47 10.62 -2.07
CA LYS A 110 16.15 10.89 -0.65
C LYS A 110 15.34 9.79 0.02
N LEU A 111 14.49 9.11 -0.73
CA LEU A 111 13.63 8.02 -0.25
C LEU A 111 14.31 6.64 -0.32
N ASN A 112 15.60 6.59 -0.67
CA ASN A 112 16.36 5.36 -0.87
C ASN A 112 15.73 4.41 -1.91
N GLU A 113 15.28 4.97 -3.05
CA GLU A 113 14.80 4.24 -4.23
C GLU A 113 13.72 3.19 -3.91
N PRO A 114 12.45 3.62 -3.71
CA PRO A 114 11.38 2.71 -3.35
C PRO A 114 11.23 1.55 -4.36
N PRO A 115 11.32 0.28 -3.91
CA PRO A 115 11.34 -0.88 -4.82
C PRO A 115 10.01 -1.12 -5.54
N SER A 116 8.94 -0.46 -5.08
CA SER A 116 7.60 -0.57 -5.65
C SER A 116 7.36 0.39 -6.83
N LEU A 117 8.32 1.29 -7.12
CA LEU A 117 8.22 2.28 -8.19
C LEU A 117 7.97 1.63 -9.55
N PHE A 118 6.93 2.11 -10.22
CA PHE A 118 6.72 1.91 -11.65
C PHE A 118 6.95 3.25 -12.35
N SER A 119 8.04 3.37 -13.12
CA SER A 119 8.39 4.60 -13.82
C SER A 119 7.71 4.67 -15.18
N ALA A 120 6.90 5.71 -15.42
CA ALA A 120 6.18 5.93 -16.67
C ALA A 120 6.68 7.20 -17.38
N ASP A 121 7.83 7.08 -18.05
CA ASP A 121 8.42 8.17 -18.82
C ASP A 121 7.88 8.25 -20.26
N LYS A 122 8.21 9.33 -20.95
CA LYS A 122 7.77 9.61 -22.31
C LYS A 122 8.95 10.05 -23.17
N VAL A 123 8.76 9.97 -24.48
CA VAL A 123 9.67 10.56 -25.46
C VAL A 123 8.95 11.76 -26.08
N TRP A 124 9.55 12.93 -25.97
CA TRP A 124 9.05 14.19 -26.52
C TRP A 124 10.02 14.74 -27.58
N ILE A 125 10.07 14.06 -28.72
CA ILE A 125 10.78 14.51 -29.92
C ILE A 125 10.04 14.01 -31.15
N SER A 126 9.99 14.81 -32.21
CA SER A 126 9.31 14.45 -33.47
C SER A 126 10.11 13.43 -34.31
N SER A 127 11.43 13.39 -34.14
CA SER A 127 12.30 12.45 -34.84
C SER A 127 12.33 11.10 -34.13
N GLY A 128 11.74 10.08 -34.76
CA GLY A 128 11.77 8.72 -34.22
C GLY A 128 13.18 8.17 -34.01
N ALA A 129 14.12 8.49 -34.91
CA ALA A 129 15.52 8.07 -34.80
C ALA A 129 16.25 8.65 -33.59
N ARG A 130 15.80 9.81 -33.08
CA ARG A 130 16.38 10.48 -31.91
C ARG A 130 15.62 10.18 -30.61
N GLY A 131 14.57 9.37 -30.66
CA GLY A 131 13.76 9.06 -29.47
C GLY A 131 14.53 8.31 -28.40
N ALA A 132 15.46 7.44 -28.80
CA ALA A 132 16.29 6.68 -27.87
C ALA A 132 17.22 7.55 -27.01
N ASP A 133 17.56 8.78 -27.46
CA ASP A 133 18.39 9.71 -26.69
C ASP A 133 17.68 10.27 -25.44
N GLN A 134 16.37 10.01 -25.27
CA GLN A 134 15.53 10.48 -24.17
C GLN A 134 15.13 9.38 -23.17
N ILE A 135 15.66 8.16 -23.31
CA ILE A 135 15.36 7.00 -22.45
C ILE A 135 16.48 6.81 -21.44
#